data_AF-A0A2N2MTC3-F1
#
_entry.id   AF-A0A2N2MTC3-F1
#
_cell.length_a   1.000
_cell.length_b   1.000
_cell.length_c   1.000
_cell.angle_alpha   90.00
_cell.angle_beta   90.00
_cell.angle_gamma   90.00
#
_symmetry.space_group_name_H-M   'P 1'
#
loop_
_entity.id
_entity.type
_entity.pdbx_description
1 polymer ?
#
loop_
_entity_poly.entity_id
_entity_poly.type
_entity_poly.pdbx_seq_one_letter_code
_entity_poly.pdbx_strand_id
1 'polypeptide(L)'
;MYAITEKERNIDGTTITTFSRDIYSANVLEVEAGTNGYQGGDSGHGSRTYFRIENAGGTDIEARLIGPYGTDGIEVSLGGDCELETIITALKFITKVLEDGATEVND
;
A
#
# COMPACT_ATOMS: atom_id res chain seq x y z
N MET A 1 -5.86 7.43 -17.80
CA MET A 1 -5.54 7.77 -16.40
C MET A 1 -6.76 7.35 -15.59
N TYR A 2 -6.72 6.18 -14.96
CA TYR A 2 -7.85 5.68 -14.16
C TYR A 2 -8.01 6.55 -12.91
N ALA A 3 -9.25 6.70 -12.45
CA ALA A 3 -9.58 7.56 -11.32
C ALA A 3 -8.84 7.09 -10.05
N ILE A 4 -8.18 8.02 -9.38
CA ILE A 4 -7.68 7.81 -8.03
C ILE A 4 -8.83 8.13 -7.09
N THR A 5 -9.17 7.22 -6.20
CA THR A 5 -10.17 7.44 -5.15
C THR A 5 -9.47 7.80 -3.85
N GLU A 6 -9.82 8.94 -3.27
CA GLU A 6 -9.40 9.31 -1.92
C GLU A 6 -10.28 8.60 -0.88
N LYS A 7 -9.65 8.08 0.16
CA LYS A 7 -10.27 7.34 1.28
C LYS A 7 -9.65 7.81 2.60
N GLU A 8 -10.25 7.38 3.70
CA GLU A 8 -9.68 7.55 5.05
C GLU A 8 -9.48 6.20 5.72
N ARG A 9 -8.39 6.05 6.47
CA ARG A 9 -8.09 4.87 7.29
C ARG A 9 -7.70 5.28 8.70
N ASN A 10 -8.25 4.59 9.70
CA ASN A 10 -7.81 4.72 11.09
C ASN A 10 -6.79 3.63 11.42
N ILE A 11 -5.60 4.02 11.85
CA ILE A 11 -4.49 3.12 12.18
C ILE A 11 -4.00 3.49 13.57
N ASP A 12 -4.22 2.60 14.52
CA ASP A 12 -3.87 2.79 15.94
C ASP A 12 -4.34 4.14 16.50
N GLY A 13 -5.56 4.56 16.15
CA GLY A 13 -6.17 5.80 16.62
C GLY A 13 -5.88 7.04 15.77
N THR A 14 -4.96 6.96 14.80
CA THR A 14 -4.66 8.07 13.87
C THR A 14 -5.40 7.87 12.56
N THR A 15 -6.23 8.85 12.17
CA THR A 15 -6.86 8.86 10.85
C THR A 15 -5.90 9.46 9.82
N ILE A 16 -5.69 8.76 8.71
CA ILE A 16 -4.88 9.22 7.58
C ILE A 16 -5.68 9.18 6.27
N THR A 17 -5.38 10.11 5.37
CA THR A 17 -5.86 10.07 4.00
C THR A 17 -5.11 8.99 3.22
N THR A 18 -5.84 8.19 2.44
CA THR A 18 -5.29 7.18 1.55
C THR A 18 -5.81 7.37 0.13
N PHE A 19 -5.08 6.85 -0.84
CA PHE A 19 -5.42 6.89 -2.25
C PHE A 19 -5.45 5.47 -2.79
N SER A 20 -6.51 5.12 -3.52
CA SER A 20 -6.66 3.82 -4.15
C SER A 20 -6.91 3.90 -5.64
N ARG A 21 -6.54 2.84 -6.36
CA ARG A 21 -6.90 2.63 -7.75
C ARG A 21 -6.87 1.14 -8.11
N ASP A 22 -7.57 0.80 -9.18
CA ASP A 22 -7.46 -0.50 -9.82
C ASP A 22 -6.35 -0.50 -10.89
N ILE A 23 -5.70 -1.65 -11.05
CA ILE A 23 -4.69 -1.92 -12.05
C ILE A 23 -5.13 -3.14 -12.83
N TYR A 24 -5.23 -2.98 -14.16
CA TYR A 24 -5.81 -3.98 -15.06
C TYR A 24 -4.76 -4.54 -16.01
N SER A 25 -4.75 -5.86 -16.16
CA SER A 25 -4.10 -6.64 -17.22
C SER A 25 -5.00 -7.86 -17.51
N ALA A 26 -4.42 -9.06 -17.71
CA ALA A 26 -5.18 -10.32 -17.65
C ALA A 26 -5.68 -10.64 -16.23
N ASN A 27 -5.19 -9.92 -15.22
CA ASN A 27 -5.64 -9.91 -13.83
C ASN A 27 -6.00 -8.47 -13.38
N VAL A 28 -6.60 -8.33 -12.18
CA VAL A 28 -6.93 -7.04 -11.57
C VAL A 28 -6.44 -6.97 -10.13
N LEU A 29 -5.66 -5.94 -9.81
CA LEU A 29 -5.26 -5.58 -8.45
C LEU A 29 -5.90 -4.25 -8.04
N GLU A 30 -6.56 -4.21 -6.88
CA GLU A 30 -6.83 -2.94 -6.20
C GLU A 30 -5.64 -2.62 -5.29
N VAL A 31 -5.08 -1.42 -5.42
CA VAL A 31 -4.02 -0.92 -4.56
C VAL A 31 -4.50 0.31 -3.79
N GLU A 32 -4.15 0.40 -2.52
CA GLU A 32 -4.43 1.56 -1.66
C GLU A 32 -3.16 1.90 -0.86
N ALA A 33 -2.83 3.17 -0.69
CA ALA A 33 -1.71 3.61 0.14
C ALA A 33 -1.95 4.99 0.75
N GLY A 34 -1.26 5.31 1.83
CA GLY A 34 -1.27 6.64 2.43
C GLY A 34 -0.38 6.74 3.66
N THR A 35 -0.04 7.97 4.04
CA THR A 35 0.72 8.30 5.25
C THR A 35 0.36 9.70 5.74
N ASN A 36 0.52 9.97 7.04
CA ASN A 36 0.50 11.33 7.59
C ASN A 36 1.90 11.99 7.63
N GLY A 37 2.87 11.42 6.92
CA GLY A 37 4.22 11.97 6.79
C GLY A 37 5.11 11.75 8.00
N TYR A 38 6.30 12.38 7.96
CA TYR A 38 7.28 12.26 9.03
C TYR A 38 6.83 13.04 10.28
N GLN A 39 6.94 12.40 11.45
CA GLN A 39 6.60 13.00 12.75
C GLN A 39 7.79 13.00 13.73
N GLY A 40 8.99 12.67 13.23
CA GLY A 40 10.23 12.48 14.00
C GLY A 40 10.23 11.18 14.81
N GLY A 41 11.28 10.37 14.76
CA GLY A 41 11.38 9.16 15.57
C GLY A 41 10.56 7.95 15.08
N ASP A 42 10.12 7.11 16.02
CA ASP A 42 9.43 5.84 15.78
C ASP A 42 7.89 5.94 15.90
N SER A 43 7.20 4.81 15.92
CA SER A 43 5.73 4.74 16.02
C SER A 43 5.14 5.52 17.19
N GLY A 44 5.88 5.69 18.30
CA GLY A 44 5.43 6.45 19.47
C GLY A 44 5.20 7.94 19.20
N HIS A 45 5.75 8.45 18.09
CA HIS A 45 5.68 9.86 17.70
C HIS A 45 4.52 10.16 16.73
N GLY A 46 3.74 9.13 16.36
CA GLY A 46 2.44 9.31 15.71
C GLY A 46 2.43 9.25 14.19
N SER A 47 3.58 9.02 13.53
CA SER A 47 3.56 8.72 12.09
C SER A 47 2.86 7.38 11.84
N ARG A 48 1.99 7.33 10.84
CA ARG A 48 1.31 6.13 10.37
C ARG A 48 1.44 6.03 8.87
N THR A 49 1.67 4.81 8.42
CA THR A 49 1.78 4.45 7.03
C THR A 49 0.91 3.23 6.78
N TYR A 50 0.19 3.26 5.67
CA TYR A 50 -0.66 2.17 5.23
C TYR A 50 -0.44 1.91 3.76
N PHE A 51 -0.42 0.64 3.41
CA PHE A 51 -0.67 0.21 2.05
C PHE A 51 -1.37 -1.13 2.06
N ARG A 52 -2.08 -1.40 0.98
CA ARG A 52 -2.82 -2.64 0.77
C ARG A 52 -2.80 -2.97 -0.71
N ILE A 53 -2.65 -4.25 -1.01
CA ILE A 53 -2.79 -4.82 -2.34
C ILE A 53 -3.83 -5.93 -2.21
N GLU A 54 -4.87 -5.89 -3.03
CA GLU A 54 -5.97 -6.85 -3.01
C GLU A 54 -6.20 -7.44 -4.41
N ASN A 55 -6.46 -8.74 -4.45
CA ASN A 55 -6.94 -9.41 -5.66
C ASN A 55 -8.37 -8.96 -5.96
N ALA A 56 -8.53 -8.07 -6.93
CA ALA A 56 -9.84 -7.62 -7.40
C ALA A 56 -10.39 -8.50 -8.54
N GLY A 57 -9.59 -9.44 -9.06
CA GLY A 57 -10.04 -10.45 -10.01
C GLY A 57 -8.90 -11.17 -10.71
N GLY A 58 -8.97 -12.50 -10.76
CA GLY A 58 -8.11 -13.31 -11.63
C GLY A 58 -6.61 -13.29 -11.34
N THR A 59 -6.16 -12.70 -10.23
CA THR A 59 -4.74 -12.67 -9.86
C THR A 59 -4.34 -13.98 -9.17
N ASP A 60 -3.30 -14.64 -9.66
CA ASP A 60 -2.60 -15.70 -8.91
C ASP A 60 -1.66 -15.05 -7.89
N ILE A 61 -2.14 -14.89 -6.65
CA ILE A 61 -1.42 -14.26 -5.54
C ILE A 61 -1.55 -15.09 -4.27
N GLU A 62 -0.42 -15.34 -3.63
CA GLU A 62 -0.35 -15.91 -2.29
C GLU A 62 0.36 -14.93 -1.37
N ALA A 63 -0.31 -14.53 -0.27
CA ALA A 63 0.26 -13.67 0.77
C ALA A 63 0.33 -14.43 2.08
N ARG A 64 1.53 -14.51 2.68
CA ARG A 64 1.78 -15.18 3.95
C ARG A 64 2.31 -14.19 4.97
N LEU A 65 1.82 -14.31 6.19
CA LEU A 65 2.35 -13.59 7.34
C LEU A 65 3.56 -14.36 7.90
N ILE A 66 4.64 -13.66 8.20
CA ILE A 66 5.80 -14.21 8.88
C ILE A 66 5.60 -14.01 10.39
N GLY A 67 5.78 -15.09 11.15
CA GLY A 67 5.58 -15.10 12.60
C GLY A 67 4.12 -15.31 13.03
N PRO A 68 3.88 -15.63 14.32
CA PRO A 68 2.56 -16.04 14.83
C PRO A 68 1.51 -14.93 14.83
N TYR A 69 1.93 -13.66 14.80
CA TYR A 69 1.04 -12.50 14.86
C TYR A 69 1.14 -11.60 13.61
N GLY A 70 1.90 -12.02 12.58
CA GLY A 70 2.14 -11.21 11.39
C GLY A 70 2.92 -9.92 11.63
N THR A 71 3.67 -9.86 12.73
CA THR A 71 4.52 -8.71 13.10
C THR A 71 5.92 -8.80 12.52
N ASP A 72 6.34 -9.99 12.08
CA ASP A 72 7.73 -10.25 11.72
C ASP A 72 7.97 -10.03 10.22
N GLY A 73 6.90 -9.99 9.42
CA GLY A 73 6.96 -9.66 8.01
C GLY A 73 5.81 -10.21 7.19
N ILE A 74 5.87 -9.93 5.90
CA ILE A 74 4.95 -10.45 4.87
C ILE A 74 5.77 -11.06 3.73
N GLU A 75 5.31 -12.19 3.21
CA GLU A 75 5.81 -12.83 2.00
C GLU A 75 4.70 -12.83 0.96
N VAL A 76 5.00 -12.40 -0.26
CA VAL A 76 4.04 -12.36 -1.36
C VAL A 76 4.64 -13.07 -2.56
N SER A 77 3.93 -14.06 -3.09
CA SER A 77 4.26 -14.78 -4.32
C SER A 77 3.17 -14.53 -5.36
N LEU A 78 3.55 -14.30 -6.61
CA LEU A 78 2.61 -14.20 -7.72
C LEU A 78 3.06 -15.04 -8.92
N GLY A 79 2.08 -15.56 -9.68
CA GLY A 79 2.32 -16.50 -10.76
C GLY A 79 1.91 -15.97 -12.13
N GLY A 80 2.87 -15.42 -12.90
CA GLY A 80 2.66 -15.04 -14.30
C GLY A 80 3.24 -13.69 -14.68
N ASP A 81 3.28 -13.42 -15.99
CA ASP A 81 3.78 -12.15 -16.53
C ASP A 81 2.82 -10.99 -16.24
N CYS A 82 1.51 -11.23 -16.29
CA CYS A 82 0.51 -10.20 -15.96
C CYS A 82 0.56 -9.81 -14.48
N GLU A 83 0.72 -10.78 -13.58
CA GLU A 83 0.93 -10.53 -12.15
C GLU A 83 2.20 -9.72 -11.91
N LEU A 84 3.29 -10.05 -12.61
CA LEU A 84 4.55 -9.30 -12.53
C LEU A 84 4.37 -7.84 -12.98
N GLU A 85 3.69 -7.59 -14.10
CA GLU A 85 3.42 -6.23 -14.59
C GLU A 85 2.52 -5.43 -13.64
N THR A 86 1.44 -6.06 -13.18
CA THR A 86 0.46 -5.40 -12.30
C THR A 86 1.04 -5.13 -10.92
N ILE A 87 1.82 -6.05 -10.33
CA ILE A 87 2.46 -5.82 -9.03
C ILE A 87 3.52 -4.72 -9.11
N ILE A 88 4.33 -4.66 -10.17
CA ILE A 88 5.29 -3.55 -10.37
C ILE A 88 4.54 -2.21 -10.41
N THR A 89 3.39 -2.17 -11.09
CA THR A 89 2.57 -0.97 -11.21
C THR A 89 1.91 -0.58 -9.89
N ALA A 90 1.54 -1.56 -9.06
CA ALA A 90 1.00 -1.36 -7.72
C ALA A 90 2.08 -0.80 -6.78
N LEU A 91 3.27 -1.40 -6.77
CA LEU A 91 4.39 -0.95 -5.94
C LEU A 91 4.81 0.47 -6.30
N LYS A 92 4.94 0.81 -7.60
CA LYS A 92 5.23 2.19 -8.03
C LYS A 92 4.18 3.20 -7.57
N PHE A 93 2.91 2.81 -7.56
CA PHE A 93 1.84 3.67 -7.06
C PHE A 93 1.96 3.87 -5.55
N ILE A 94 2.18 2.80 -4.79
CA ILE A 94 2.39 2.87 -3.34
C ILE A 94 3.57 3.78 -3.04
N THR A 95 4.74 3.54 -3.65
CA THR A 95 5.94 4.35 -3.47
C THR A 95 5.64 5.82 -3.71
N LYS A 96 5.01 6.17 -4.84
CA LYS A 96 4.68 7.55 -5.15
C LYS A 96 3.77 8.19 -4.10
N VAL A 97 2.69 7.51 -3.71
CA VAL A 97 1.75 8.03 -2.70
C VAL A 97 2.45 8.27 -1.37
N LEU A 98 3.36 7.36 -0.98
CA LEU A 98 4.11 7.49 0.26
C LEU A 98 5.16 8.60 0.17
N GLU A 99 5.85 8.76 -0.95
CA GLU A 99 6.80 9.86 -1.18
C GLU A 99 6.09 11.23 -1.18
N ASP A 100 4.94 11.33 -1.86
CA ASP A 100 4.14 12.56 -1.90
C ASP A 100 3.62 12.93 -0.50
N GLY A 101 3.22 11.94 0.30
CA GLY A 101 2.79 12.12 1.70
C GLY A 101 3.93 12.33 2.70
N ALA A 102 5.13 11.82 2.39
CA ALA A 102 6.36 12.01 3.15
C ALA A 102 7.00 13.36 2.80
N THR A 103 6.26 14.45 2.95
CA THR A 103 6.86 15.78 2.89
C THR A 103 7.65 16.00 4.18
N GLU A 104 8.94 16.36 4.04
CA GLU A 104 9.77 16.78 5.17
C GLU A 104 9.06 17.91 5.92
N VAL A 105 8.98 17.77 7.24
CA VAL A 105 8.87 18.92 8.13
C VAL A 105 10.09 19.78 7.81
N ASN A 106 9.92 20.75 6.90
CA ASN A 106 10.87 21.84 6.77
C ASN A 106 10.72 22.62 8.08
N ASP A 107 11.71 22.47 8.97
CA ASP A 107 11.95 23.39 10.08
C ASP A 107 12.06 24.84 9.58
#